data_AF-A0A9Q5P114-F1
#
_entry.id   AF-A0A9Q5P114-F1
#
_cell.length_a   1.000
_cell.length_b   1.000
_cell.length_c   1.000
_cell.angle_alpha   90.00
_cell.angle_beta   90.00
_cell.angle_gamma   90.00
#
_symmetry.space_group_name_H-M   'P 1'
#
loop_
_entity.id
_entity.type
_entity.pdbx_description
1 polymer ?
#
loop_
_entity_poly.entity_id
_entity_poly.type
_entity_poly.pdbx_seq_one_letter_code
_entity_poly.pdbx_strand_id
1 'polypeptide(L)'
;MTRHIQKRPFYRKWWFYLLCLIATIALVFIYIISSTFFTLTEKDVVADENGSYKISGIKEPNVTVSLNGMTINLPVDDNNRYDVTINQDEPKDEISRAQIIAVHNSRTITRDIKIDNKKYLEHQKKLSDDKAQSDAEANAIEKLNLVEEQPTRNNLAEAISAIDNLPHENAGLSERLKAAKDKVDEAEKNEKEEKEKSKQVENKISAAEANPSRKTINDAEKALENYSSPDKDDLFNRLEKVKNNFEKSNKSATSSSSSFERSSSYQDGQSKKTVYVARKGDSKVYWYDKNKMPSSTNFDNVVSMTEEEAINKGKKHSPEE
;
A
#
# COMPACT_ATOMS: atom_id res chain seq x y z
N MET A 1 67.87 116.66 21.53
CA MET A 1 66.53 116.09 21.79
C MET A 1 65.91 115.78 20.45
N THR A 2 65.95 114.53 19.98
CA THR A 2 65.31 114.12 18.71
C THR A 2 64.91 112.66 18.83
N ARG A 3 63.62 112.42 19.06
CA ARG A 3 62.99 111.09 19.14
C ARG A 3 62.80 110.54 17.73
N HIS A 4 63.35 109.35 17.45
CA HIS A 4 63.00 108.58 16.26
C HIS A 4 61.78 107.70 16.54
N ILE A 5 60.71 107.92 15.78
CA ILE A 5 59.43 107.18 15.87
C ILE A 5 59.50 105.97 14.94
N GLN A 6 59.36 104.77 15.50
CA GLN A 6 59.27 103.50 14.76
C GLN A 6 57.89 103.36 14.12
N LYS A 7 57.82 103.33 12.78
CA LYS A 7 56.59 102.97 12.04
C LYS A 7 56.33 101.47 12.20
N ARG A 8 55.19 101.11 12.82
CA ARG A 8 54.74 99.70 12.90
C ARG A 8 54.17 99.25 11.54
N PRO A 9 54.54 98.07 11.03
CA PRO A 9 54.15 97.64 9.70
C PRO A 9 52.67 97.21 9.63
N PHE A 10 51.97 97.70 8.61
CA PHE A 10 50.53 97.56 8.34
C PHE A 10 50.09 96.12 7.96
N TYR A 11 51.00 95.15 7.96
CA TYR A 11 50.81 93.78 7.45
C TYR A 11 50.03 92.84 8.37
N ARG A 12 49.80 93.23 9.64
CA ARG A 12 49.13 92.35 10.62
C ARG A 12 47.65 92.10 10.33
N LYS A 13 46.93 93.07 9.74
CA LYS A 13 45.50 92.93 9.45
C LYS A 13 45.23 92.04 8.23
N TRP A 14 46.08 92.14 7.19
CA TRP A 14 45.97 91.31 5.98
C TRP A 14 46.17 89.82 6.26
N TRP A 15 47.05 89.48 7.21
CA TRP A 15 47.29 88.08 7.60
C TRP A 15 46.06 87.44 8.25
N PHE A 16 45.29 88.18 9.05
CA PHE A 16 44.01 87.67 9.61
C PHE A 16 42.94 87.43 8.54
N TYR A 17 42.83 88.30 7.53
CA TYR A 17 41.89 88.08 6.42
C TYR A 17 42.28 86.86 5.58
N LEU A 18 43.58 86.65 5.34
CA LEU A 18 44.08 85.47 4.63
C LEU A 18 43.81 84.18 5.43
N LEU A 19 43.99 84.21 6.75
CA LEU A 19 43.75 83.06 7.62
C LEU A 19 42.26 82.71 7.72
N CYS A 20 41.39 83.71 7.81
CA CYS A 20 39.94 83.51 7.73
C CYS A 20 39.50 82.94 6.37
N LEU A 21 40.08 83.43 5.26
CA LEU A 21 39.79 82.91 3.92
C LEU A 21 40.21 81.43 3.78
N ILE A 22 41.38 81.06 4.31
CA ILE A 22 41.85 79.67 4.30
C ILE A 22 40.96 78.80 5.19
N ALA A 23 40.52 79.29 6.35
CA ALA A 23 39.62 78.56 7.24
C ALA A 23 38.22 78.36 6.62
N THR A 24 37.68 79.35 5.91
CA THR A 24 36.39 79.18 5.21
C THR A 24 36.51 78.24 4.03
N ILE A 25 37.59 78.31 3.24
CA ILE A 25 37.87 77.34 2.18
C ILE A 25 38.02 75.94 2.77
N ALA A 26 38.73 75.78 3.89
CA ALA A 26 38.87 74.49 4.57
C ALA A 26 37.53 73.95 5.08
N LEU A 27 36.66 74.79 5.66
CA LEU A 27 35.32 74.37 6.10
C LEU A 27 34.41 73.99 4.93
N VAL A 28 34.48 74.72 3.82
CA VAL A 28 33.77 74.37 2.58
C VAL A 28 34.32 73.08 1.99
N PHE A 29 35.63 72.87 2.03
CA PHE A 29 36.26 71.62 1.58
C PHE A 29 35.85 70.45 2.48
N ILE A 30 35.81 70.62 3.80
CA ILE A 30 35.32 69.62 4.76
C ILE A 30 33.83 69.32 4.52
N TYR A 31 33.00 70.33 4.25
CA TYR A 31 31.59 70.15 3.93
C TYR A 31 31.38 69.39 2.61
N ILE A 32 32.15 69.72 1.56
CA ILE A 32 32.13 69.04 0.26
C ILE A 32 32.66 67.59 0.34
N ILE A 33 33.57 67.30 1.28
CA ILE A 33 34.05 65.94 1.55
C ILE A 33 33.01 65.13 2.34
N SER A 34 32.13 65.78 3.11
CA SER A 34 31.19 65.12 4.02
C SER A 34 29.88 64.68 3.38
N SER A 35 29.51 65.17 2.18
CA SER A 35 28.28 64.75 1.50
C SER A 35 28.46 63.38 0.83
N THR A 36 27.96 62.32 1.46
CA THR A 36 27.93 60.97 0.87
C THR A 36 26.71 60.81 -0.03
N PHE A 37 26.92 60.62 -1.33
CA PHE A 37 25.84 60.46 -2.32
C PHE A 37 25.12 59.09 -2.25
N PHE A 38 25.65 58.16 -1.44
CA PHE A 38 25.10 56.83 -1.22
C PHE A 38 25.39 56.34 0.19
N THR A 39 24.36 55.82 0.87
CA THR A 39 24.48 55.21 2.20
C THR A 39 23.67 53.91 2.27
N LEU A 40 24.15 52.98 3.09
CA LEU A 40 23.44 51.77 3.49
C LEU A 40 23.06 51.90 4.96
N THR A 41 21.81 51.61 5.29
CA THR A 41 21.31 51.57 6.68
C THR A 41 21.95 50.40 7.43
N GLU A 42 21.93 49.21 6.83
CA GLU A 42 22.41 47.96 7.42
C GLU A 42 23.56 47.40 6.60
N LYS A 43 24.60 46.88 7.27
CA LYS A 43 25.74 46.20 6.62
C LYS A 43 25.66 44.69 6.76
N ASP A 44 24.86 44.22 7.72
CA ASP A 44 24.57 42.83 7.97
C ASP A 44 23.07 42.66 7.77
N VAL A 45 22.68 41.79 6.84
CA VAL A 45 21.28 41.54 6.48
C VAL A 45 21.00 40.05 6.60
N VAL A 46 19.75 39.70 6.88
CA VAL A 46 19.29 38.31 7.01
C VAL A 46 18.40 37.97 5.83
N ALA A 47 18.69 36.87 5.16
CA ALA A 47 17.84 36.35 4.09
C ALA A 47 16.64 35.61 4.68
N ASP A 48 15.48 35.74 4.04
CA ASP A 48 14.28 35.00 4.38
C ASP A 48 14.33 33.55 3.85
N GLU A 49 13.23 32.82 4.02
CA GLU A 49 13.11 31.40 3.63
C GLU A 49 13.20 31.18 2.10
N ASN A 50 13.07 32.25 1.33
CA ASN A 50 13.16 32.26 -0.13
C ASN A 50 14.54 32.74 -0.63
N GLY A 51 15.47 33.06 0.29
CA GLY A 51 16.79 33.57 -0.06
C GLY A 51 16.80 35.07 -0.36
N SER A 52 15.71 35.77 -0.04
CA SER A 52 15.56 37.20 -0.29
C SER A 52 15.95 38.02 0.93
N TYR A 53 16.63 39.14 0.73
CA TYR A 53 17.00 40.06 1.81
C TYR A 53 16.68 41.50 1.44
N LYS A 54 16.52 42.36 2.44
CA LYS A 54 16.24 43.79 2.23
C LYS A 54 17.51 44.62 2.34
N ILE A 55 17.65 45.58 1.42
CA ILE A 55 18.63 46.66 1.53
C ILE A 55 17.91 47.99 1.55
N SER A 56 18.30 48.85 2.49
CA SER A 56 17.76 50.19 2.59
C SER A 56 18.87 51.22 2.81
N GLY A 57 18.56 52.48 2.51
CA GLY A 57 19.52 53.56 2.65
C GLY A 57 19.06 54.83 1.95
N ILE A 58 20.02 55.71 1.69
CA ILE A 58 19.80 56.99 0.98
C ILE A 58 20.66 57.01 -0.28
N LYS A 59 20.08 57.44 -1.39
CA LYS A 59 20.74 57.55 -2.70
C LYS A 59 20.37 58.87 -3.40
N GLU A 60 21.36 59.68 -3.78
CA GLU A 60 21.11 60.88 -4.59
C GLU A 60 20.52 60.53 -5.98
N PRO A 61 19.82 61.49 -6.64
CA PRO A 61 19.40 61.34 -8.03
C PRO A 61 20.60 61.06 -8.96
N ASN A 62 20.37 60.31 -10.04
CA ASN A 62 21.38 59.98 -11.06
C ASN A 62 22.58 59.12 -10.58
N VAL A 63 22.51 58.54 -9.38
CA VAL A 63 23.49 57.55 -8.93
C VAL A 63 23.17 56.18 -9.55
N THR A 64 24.15 55.61 -10.25
CA THR A 64 24.12 54.22 -10.72
C THR A 64 24.63 53.32 -9.60
N VAL A 65 23.89 52.26 -9.28
CA VAL A 65 24.27 51.29 -8.25
C VAL A 65 24.33 49.91 -8.89
N SER A 66 25.42 49.20 -8.62
CA SER A 66 25.56 47.78 -8.95
C SER A 66 25.77 46.93 -7.72
N LEU A 67 25.27 45.71 -7.77
CA LEU A 67 25.43 44.66 -6.76
C LEU A 67 26.14 43.49 -7.44
N ASN A 68 27.32 43.10 -6.93
CA ASN A 68 28.17 42.08 -7.52
C ASN A 68 28.44 42.30 -9.02
N GLY A 69 28.59 43.57 -9.42
CA GLY A 69 28.83 43.97 -10.81
C GLY A 69 27.58 44.09 -11.68
N MET A 70 26.39 43.68 -11.22
CA MET A 70 25.13 43.84 -11.93
C MET A 70 24.43 45.13 -11.53
N THR A 71 24.06 45.98 -12.49
CA THR A 71 23.29 47.21 -12.20
C THR A 71 21.92 46.85 -11.62
N ILE A 72 21.60 47.42 -10.46
CA ILE A 72 20.31 47.23 -9.79
C ILE A 72 19.51 48.53 -9.79
N ASN A 73 18.20 48.41 -9.97
CA ASN A 73 17.31 49.56 -9.81
C ASN A 73 16.98 49.74 -8.32
N LEU A 74 17.36 50.91 -7.78
CA LEU A 74 16.99 51.34 -6.44
C LEU A 74 16.06 52.55 -6.56
N PRO A 75 14.73 52.33 -6.62
CA PRO A 75 13.76 53.42 -6.56
C PRO A 75 13.89 54.14 -5.22
N VAL A 76 13.75 55.46 -5.27
CA VAL A 76 13.82 56.32 -4.08
C VAL A 76 12.51 57.05 -3.85
N ASP A 77 12.19 57.32 -2.58
CA ASP A 77 11.08 58.19 -2.18
C ASP A 77 11.45 59.69 -2.29
N ASP A 78 10.52 60.57 -1.89
CA ASP A 78 10.71 62.03 -1.90
C ASP A 78 11.89 62.50 -1.01
N ASN A 79 12.35 61.65 -0.09
CA ASN A 79 13.48 61.91 0.81
C ASN A 79 14.76 61.19 0.35
N ASN A 80 14.82 60.74 -0.91
CA ASN A 80 15.93 59.97 -1.48
C ASN A 80 16.20 58.63 -0.78
N ARG A 81 15.22 58.06 -0.06
CA ARG A 81 15.36 56.77 0.61
C ARG A 81 14.96 55.64 -0.31
N TYR A 82 15.77 54.59 -0.34
CA TYR A 82 15.41 53.33 -0.99
C TYR A 82 15.20 52.24 0.06
N ASP A 83 14.28 51.32 -0.25
CA ASP A 83 14.07 50.06 0.47
C ASP A 83 13.67 49.02 -0.58
N VAL A 84 14.55 48.04 -0.81
CA VAL A 84 14.43 47.07 -1.90
C VAL A 84 14.73 45.68 -1.39
N THR A 85 13.87 44.74 -1.76
CA THR A 85 14.12 43.31 -1.60
C THR A 85 14.96 42.80 -2.77
N ILE A 86 16.06 42.13 -2.45
CA ILE A 86 16.96 41.49 -3.40
C ILE A 86 16.82 39.98 -3.24
N ASN A 87 16.65 39.28 -4.36
CA ASN A 87 16.61 37.82 -4.38
C ASN A 87 18.01 37.28 -4.70
N GLN A 88 18.49 36.33 -3.91
CA GLN A 88 19.71 35.59 -4.22
C GLN A 88 19.39 34.39 -5.10
N ASP A 89 20.37 33.99 -5.91
CA ASP A 89 20.33 32.75 -6.66
C ASP A 89 20.91 31.64 -5.78
N GLU A 90 20.03 30.80 -5.24
CA GLU A 90 20.30 29.59 -4.45
C GLU A 90 21.60 29.63 -3.60
N PRO A 91 21.66 30.48 -2.56
CA PRO A 91 22.88 30.61 -1.77
C PRO A 91 23.22 29.30 -1.07
N LYS A 92 24.49 28.88 -1.17
CA LYS A 92 24.99 27.62 -0.60
C LYS A 92 25.69 27.80 0.75
N ASP A 93 26.22 28.99 0.98
CA ASP A 93 26.96 29.32 2.19
C ASP A 93 26.05 29.98 3.23
N GLU A 94 26.21 29.61 4.50
CA GLU A 94 25.50 30.25 5.63
C GLU A 94 25.73 31.75 5.65
N ILE A 95 26.95 32.19 5.33
CA ILE A 95 27.29 33.60 5.20
C ILE A 95 27.79 33.87 3.79
N SER A 96 27.05 34.67 3.04
CA SER A 96 27.52 35.23 1.77
C SER A 96 27.97 36.68 1.93
N ARG A 97 28.77 37.15 0.98
CA ARG A 97 29.17 38.56 0.90
C ARG A 97 28.80 39.10 -0.47
N ALA A 98 28.22 40.29 -0.48
CA ALA A 98 27.93 41.01 -1.70
C ALA A 98 28.59 42.39 -1.68
N GLN A 99 29.06 42.83 -2.83
CA GLN A 99 29.67 44.13 -3.00
C GLN A 99 28.72 45.07 -3.74
N ILE A 100 28.41 46.20 -3.10
CA ILE A 100 27.66 47.30 -3.69
C ILE A 100 28.62 48.39 -4.14
N ILE A 101 28.49 48.80 -5.40
CA ILE A 101 29.28 49.87 -6.00
C ILE A 101 28.31 50.96 -6.47
N ALA A 102 28.43 52.15 -5.90
CA ALA A 102 27.68 53.33 -6.30
C ALA A 102 28.59 54.32 -7.03
N VAL A 103 28.17 54.79 -8.21
CA VAL A 103 28.96 55.69 -9.05
C VAL A 103 28.16 56.98 -9.32
N HIS A 104 28.80 58.13 -9.07
CA HIS A 104 28.25 59.46 -9.35
C HIS A 104 29.36 60.45 -9.68
N ASN A 105 29.27 61.13 -10.83
CA ASN A 105 30.22 62.18 -11.26
C ASN A 105 31.70 61.80 -11.07
N SER A 106 32.10 60.64 -11.60
CA SER A 106 33.46 60.06 -11.50
C SER A 106 33.93 59.70 -10.07
N ARG A 107 33.06 59.77 -9.06
CA ARG A 107 33.30 59.25 -7.71
C ARG A 107 32.67 57.87 -7.56
N THR A 108 33.34 57.00 -6.81
CA THR A 108 32.89 55.62 -6.53
C THR A 108 32.85 55.38 -5.03
N ILE A 109 31.75 54.80 -4.54
CA ILE A 109 31.63 54.27 -3.19
C ILE A 109 31.44 52.77 -3.29
N THR A 110 32.30 52.00 -2.60
CA THR A 110 32.19 50.55 -2.48
C THR A 110 31.76 50.20 -1.06
N ARG A 111 30.78 49.31 -0.91
CA ARG A 111 30.30 48.79 0.37
C ARG A 111 30.17 47.27 0.29
N ASP A 112 30.72 46.58 1.28
CA ASP A 112 30.48 45.15 1.44
C ASP A 112 29.30 44.93 2.38
N ILE A 113 28.44 43.99 2.02
CA ILE A 113 27.30 43.54 2.81
C ILE A 113 27.52 42.08 3.16
N LYS A 114 27.35 41.76 4.44
CA LYS A 114 27.29 40.38 4.93
C LYS A 114 25.83 39.93 4.91
N ILE A 115 25.57 38.78 4.31
CA ILE A 115 24.23 38.21 4.20
C ILE A 115 24.22 36.90 4.99
N ASP A 116 23.33 36.80 5.98
CA ASP A 116 23.07 35.58 6.74
C ASP A 116 21.95 34.78 6.08
N ASN A 117 22.32 33.64 5.48
CA ASN A 117 21.45 32.72 4.77
C ASN A 117 21.02 31.53 5.63
N LYS A 118 21.34 31.51 6.93
CA LYS A 118 21.05 30.37 7.80
C LYS A 118 19.57 29.97 7.73
N LYS A 119 18.67 30.94 7.79
CA LYS A 119 17.21 30.70 7.72
C LYS A 119 16.79 30.04 6.41
N TYR A 120 17.33 30.51 5.28
CA TYR A 120 17.09 29.91 3.97
C TYR A 120 17.56 28.45 3.93
N LEU A 121 18.80 28.19 4.35
CA LEU A 121 19.38 26.85 4.31
C LEU A 121 18.64 25.87 5.22
N GLU A 122 18.26 26.31 6.43
CA GLU A 122 17.44 25.51 7.35
C GLU A 122 16.07 25.19 6.74
N HIS A 123 15.43 26.14 6.07
CA HIS A 123 14.17 25.93 5.40
C HIS A 123 14.29 24.95 4.22
N GLN A 124 15.32 25.09 3.37
CA GLN A 124 15.58 24.15 2.27
C GLN A 124 15.84 22.74 2.77
N LYS A 125 16.63 22.60 3.84
CA LYS A 125 16.87 21.31 4.48
C LYS A 125 15.57 20.71 5.03
N LYS A 126 14.75 21.52 5.68
CA LYS A 126 13.45 21.05 6.17
C LYS A 126 12.57 20.57 5.04
N LEU A 127 12.49 21.29 3.92
CA LEU A 127 11.74 20.86 2.74
C LEU A 127 12.27 19.54 2.17
N SER A 128 13.60 19.34 2.13
CA SER A 128 14.17 18.08 1.67
C SER A 128 13.87 16.92 2.63
N ASP A 129 13.93 17.18 3.94
CA ASP A 129 13.64 16.18 4.97
C ASP A 129 12.15 15.79 4.94
N ASP A 130 11.24 16.77 4.85
CA ASP A 130 9.79 16.58 4.71
C ASP A 130 9.45 15.79 3.44
N LYS A 131 10.13 16.09 2.32
CA LYS A 131 9.98 15.34 1.07
C LYS A 131 10.45 13.89 1.22
N ALA A 132 11.63 13.68 1.83
CA ALA A 132 12.16 12.34 2.06
C ALA A 132 11.23 11.51 2.96
N GLN A 133 10.66 12.13 4.00
CA GLN A 133 9.64 11.49 4.84
C GLN A 133 8.41 11.10 4.01
N SER A 134 7.85 12.03 3.23
CA SER A 134 6.67 11.76 2.40
C SER A 134 6.90 10.63 1.39
N ASP A 135 8.06 10.61 0.73
CA ASP A 135 8.40 9.58 -0.26
C ASP A 135 8.60 8.21 0.43
N ALA A 136 9.18 8.18 1.63
CA ALA A 136 9.34 6.96 2.42
C ALA A 136 7.99 6.41 2.94
N GLU A 137 7.11 7.29 3.41
CA GLU A 137 5.75 6.92 3.84
C GLU A 137 4.92 6.36 2.69
N ALA A 138 5.01 6.95 1.50
CA ALA A 138 4.31 6.46 0.31
C ALA A 138 4.74 5.02 -0.04
N ASN A 139 6.04 4.73 0.00
CA ASN A 139 6.57 3.38 -0.20
C ASN A 139 6.07 2.41 0.89
N ALA A 140 6.08 2.81 2.16
CA ALA A 140 5.55 1.99 3.26
C ALA A 140 4.05 1.68 3.09
N ILE A 141 3.25 2.65 2.65
CA ILE A 141 1.83 2.48 2.34
C ILE A 141 1.62 1.48 1.20
N GLU A 142 2.40 1.60 0.12
CA GLU A 142 2.35 0.67 -1.01
C GLU A 142 2.61 -0.77 -0.55
N LYS A 143 3.66 -0.98 0.26
CA LYS A 143 3.97 -2.30 0.81
C LYS A 143 2.87 -2.83 1.73
N LEU A 144 2.27 -2.00 2.57
CA LEU A 144 1.13 -2.41 3.40
C LEU A 144 -0.09 -2.80 2.56
N ASN A 145 -0.39 -2.06 1.50
CA ASN A 145 -1.50 -2.40 0.59
C ASN A 145 -1.29 -3.80 -0.02
N LEU A 146 -0.05 -4.13 -0.42
CA LEU A 146 0.28 -5.47 -0.93
C LEU A 146 0.05 -6.57 0.11
N VAL A 147 0.32 -6.32 1.39
CA VAL A 147 0.01 -7.29 2.46
C VAL A 147 -1.49 -7.45 2.64
N GLU A 148 -2.24 -6.36 2.56
CA GLU A 148 -3.69 -6.39 2.75
C GLU A 148 -4.43 -7.09 1.60
N GLU A 149 -3.94 -6.94 0.37
CA GLU A 149 -4.45 -7.65 -0.81
C GLU A 149 -3.97 -9.10 -0.83
N GLN A 150 -2.72 -9.34 -0.45
CA GLN A 150 -2.07 -10.65 -0.49
C GLN A 150 -1.31 -10.89 0.82
N PRO A 151 -1.98 -11.48 1.83
CA PRO A 151 -1.44 -11.63 3.19
C PRO A 151 -0.40 -12.75 3.25
N THR A 152 0.81 -12.47 2.76
CA THR A 152 1.94 -13.39 2.75
C THR A 152 3.06 -12.90 3.67
N ARG A 153 3.89 -13.82 4.18
CA ARG A 153 5.07 -13.48 5.00
C ARG A 153 6.08 -12.62 4.27
N ASN A 154 6.24 -12.83 2.96
CA ASN A 154 7.18 -12.05 2.15
C ASN A 154 6.72 -10.60 2.04
N ASN A 155 5.45 -10.38 1.69
CA ASN A 155 4.88 -9.03 1.63
C ASN A 155 4.96 -8.35 3.01
N LEU A 156 4.66 -9.10 4.09
CA LEU A 156 4.75 -8.57 5.46
C LEU A 156 6.17 -8.15 5.81
N ALA A 157 7.18 -8.96 5.46
CA ALA A 157 8.58 -8.62 5.71
C ALA A 157 9.02 -7.36 4.95
N GLU A 158 8.58 -7.19 3.70
CA GLU A 158 8.82 -5.96 2.94
C GLU A 158 8.15 -4.74 3.59
N ALA A 159 6.91 -4.88 4.05
CA ALA A 159 6.19 -3.80 4.74
C ALA A 159 6.86 -3.42 6.07
N ILE A 160 7.29 -4.41 6.87
CA ILE A 160 8.07 -4.17 8.10
C ILE A 160 9.34 -3.40 7.76
N SER A 161 10.11 -3.86 6.77
CA SER A 161 11.35 -3.20 6.38
C SER A 161 11.12 -1.78 5.85
N ALA A 162 10.03 -1.51 5.14
CA ALA A 162 9.72 -0.16 4.67
C ALA A 162 9.38 0.79 5.83
N ILE A 163 8.67 0.30 6.85
CA ILE A 163 8.27 1.09 8.02
C ILE A 163 9.44 1.32 8.98
N ASP A 164 10.28 0.31 9.20
CA ASP A 164 11.48 0.43 10.05
C ASP A 164 12.52 1.43 9.48
N ASN A 165 12.49 1.67 8.17
CA ASN A 165 13.38 2.60 7.47
C ASN A 165 12.79 4.02 7.32
N LEU A 166 11.66 4.33 7.97
CA LEU A 166 11.10 5.69 7.92
C LEU A 166 12.02 6.69 8.63
N PRO A 167 12.25 7.90 8.07
CA PRO A 167 13.02 8.94 8.74
C PRO A 167 12.42 9.34 10.11
N HIS A 168 11.10 9.35 10.20
CA HIS A 168 10.33 9.63 11.42
C HIS A 168 9.20 8.61 11.62
N GLU A 169 8.93 8.28 12.89
CA GLU A 169 7.86 7.36 13.26
C GLU A 169 6.48 7.85 12.78
N ASN A 170 5.67 6.92 12.30
CA ASN A 170 4.29 7.16 11.90
C ASN A 170 3.36 6.16 12.60
N ALA A 171 2.66 6.65 13.64
CA ALA A 171 1.81 5.81 14.48
C ALA A 171 0.70 5.09 13.69
N GLY A 172 0.15 5.73 12.65
CA GLY A 172 -0.89 5.13 11.81
C GLY A 172 -0.36 3.94 10.99
N LEU A 173 0.86 4.06 10.46
CA LEU A 173 1.51 2.95 9.74
C LEU A 173 1.89 1.82 10.70
N SER A 174 2.36 2.13 11.92
CA SER A 174 2.66 1.11 12.93
C SER A 174 1.40 0.34 13.37
N GLU A 175 0.27 1.02 13.56
CA GLU A 175 -1.00 0.39 13.88
C GLU A 175 -1.50 -0.51 12.74
N ARG A 176 -1.43 0.00 11.50
CA ARG A 176 -1.82 -0.75 10.30
C ARG A 176 -0.93 -1.99 10.09
N LEU A 177 0.37 -1.89 10.37
CA LEU A 177 1.30 -3.01 10.33
C LEU A 177 0.93 -4.12 11.32
N LYS A 178 0.48 -3.76 12.52
CA LYS A 178 0.01 -4.73 13.52
C LYS A 178 -1.19 -5.50 12.99
N ALA A 179 -2.18 -4.81 12.44
CA ALA A 179 -3.35 -5.44 11.84
C ALA A 179 -2.98 -6.32 10.62
N ALA A 180 -2.02 -5.87 9.80
CA ALA A 180 -1.53 -6.63 8.66
C ALA A 180 -0.82 -7.93 9.09
N LYS A 181 -0.06 -7.89 10.19
CA LYS A 181 0.56 -9.08 10.79
C LYS A 181 -0.49 -10.09 11.25
N ASP A 182 -1.53 -9.63 11.95
CA ASP A 182 -2.62 -10.50 12.41
C ASP A 182 -3.34 -11.17 11.22
N LYS A 183 -3.57 -10.43 10.12
CA LYS A 183 -4.15 -10.99 8.88
C LYS A 183 -3.27 -12.07 8.24
N VAL A 184 -1.95 -11.89 8.22
CA VAL A 184 -1.01 -12.88 7.67
C VAL A 184 -0.99 -14.13 8.54
N ASP A 185 -0.98 -13.97 9.87
CA ASP A 185 -1.02 -15.10 10.80
C ASP A 185 -2.35 -15.89 10.67
N GLU A 186 -3.48 -15.20 10.48
CA GLU A 186 -4.78 -15.82 10.21
C GLU A 186 -4.82 -16.53 8.84
N ALA A 187 -4.32 -15.89 7.79
CA ALA A 187 -4.26 -16.47 6.45
C ALA A 187 -3.44 -17.77 6.42
N GLU A 188 -2.28 -17.80 7.06
CA GLU A 188 -1.46 -19.01 7.17
C GLU A 188 -2.16 -20.14 7.94
N LYS A 189 -2.89 -19.78 8.99
CA LYS A 189 -3.64 -20.75 9.78
C LYS A 189 -4.74 -21.38 8.92
N ASN A 190 -5.51 -20.55 8.21
CA ASN A 190 -6.57 -21.01 7.32
C ASN A 190 -6.02 -21.89 6.19
N GLU A 191 -4.91 -21.49 5.56
CA GLU A 191 -4.26 -22.28 4.51
C GLU A 191 -3.78 -23.65 5.03
N LYS A 192 -3.22 -23.70 6.25
CA LYS A 192 -2.80 -24.97 6.89
C LYS A 192 -4.01 -25.87 7.18
N GLU A 193 -5.10 -25.31 7.70
CA GLU A 193 -6.32 -26.05 7.98
C GLU A 193 -6.97 -26.60 6.70
N GLU A 194 -6.99 -25.81 5.62
CA GLU A 194 -7.48 -26.25 4.30
C GLU A 194 -6.60 -27.34 3.70
N LYS A 195 -5.28 -27.20 3.76
CA LYS A 195 -4.32 -28.24 3.32
C LYS A 195 -4.51 -29.54 4.09
N GLU A 196 -4.76 -29.47 5.39
CA GLU A 196 -5.00 -30.66 6.21
C GLU A 196 -6.34 -31.33 5.87
N LYS A 197 -7.41 -30.57 5.69
CA LYS A 197 -8.70 -31.09 5.20
C LYS A 197 -8.56 -31.76 3.84
N SER A 198 -7.84 -31.12 2.91
CA SER A 198 -7.55 -31.66 1.59
C SER A 198 -6.83 -33.00 1.67
N LYS A 199 -5.75 -33.10 2.47
CA LYS A 199 -5.03 -34.36 2.71
C LYS A 199 -5.93 -35.44 3.32
N GLN A 200 -6.79 -35.09 4.26
CA GLN A 200 -7.70 -36.06 4.87
C GLN A 200 -8.69 -36.63 3.85
N VAL A 201 -9.29 -35.79 3.00
CA VAL A 201 -10.19 -36.24 1.93
C VAL A 201 -9.45 -37.13 0.94
N GLU A 202 -8.27 -36.71 0.48
CA GLU A 202 -7.44 -37.48 -0.44
C GLU A 202 -7.06 -38.86 0.13
N ASN A 203 -6.68 -38.92 1.41
CA ASN A 203 -6.34 -40.18 2.09
C ASN A 203 -7.55 -41.12 2.17
N LYS A 204 -8.76 -40.59 2.41
CA LYS A 204 -10.00 -41.41 2.47
C LYS A 204 -10.38 -41.95 1.09
N ILE A 205 -10.25 -41.14 0.05
CA ILE A 205 -10.50 -41.57 -1.34
C ILE A 205 -9.46 -42.60 -1.76
N SER A 206 -8.18 -42.36 -1.51
CA SER A 206 -7.10 -43.31 -1.77
C SER A 206 -7.30 -44.65 -1.04
N ALA A 207 -7.81 -44.63 0.20
CA ALA A 207 -8.15 -45.85 0.93
C ALA A 207 -9.33 -46.61 0.31
N ALA A 208 -10.33 -45.90 -0.22
CA ALA A 208 -11.44 -46.51 -0.95
C ALA A 208 -10.99 -47.07 -2.31
N GLU A 209 -10.06 -46.41 -3.00
CA GLU A 209 -9.45 -46.89 -4.24
C GLU A 209 -8.63 -48.17 -4.02
N ALA A 210 -7.81 -48.20 -2.97
CA ALA A 210 -6.95 -49.34 -2.66
C ALA A 210 -7.72 -50.58 -2.17
N ASN A 211 -8.78 -50.38 -1.37
CA ASN A 211 -9.62 -51.46 -0.86
C ASN A 211 -11.11 -51.05 -0.86
N PRO A 212 -11.80 -51.22 -2.01
CA PRO A 212 -13.21 -50.83 -2.13
C PRO A 212 -14.12 -51.68 -1.24
N SER A 213 -14.80 -51.04 -0.30
CA SER A 213 -15.79 -51.66 0.59
C SER A 213 -16.90 -50.65 0.93
N ARG A 214 -18.07 -51.12 1.36
CA ARG A 214 -19.15 -50.22 1.82
C ARG A 214 -18.68 -49.23 2.89
N LYS A 215 -17.77 -49.64 3.77
CA LYS A 215 -17.24 -48.80 4.83
C LYS A 215 -16.32 -47.72 4.27
N THR A 216 -15.32 -48.11 3.47
CA THR A 216 -14.34 -47.17 2.91
C THR A 216 -14.97 -46.18 1.95
N ILE A 217 -15.97 -46.61 1.17
CA ILE A 217 -16.75 -45.73 0.27
C ILE A 217 -17.59 -44.73 1.09
N ASN A 218 -18.33 -45.18 2.11
CA ASN A 218 -19.13 -44.27 2.95
C ASN A 218 -18.25 -43.25 3.73
N ASP A 219 -17.08 -43.68 4.21
CA ASP A 219 -16.15 -42.78 4.91
C ASP A 219 -15.58 -41.71 3.97
N ALA A 220 -15.32 -42.07 2.71
CA ALA A 220 -14.88 -41.12 1.67
C ALA A 220 -16.01 -40.18 1.21
N GLU A 221 -17.24 -40.68 1.04
CA GLU A 221 -18.42 -39.86 0.69
C GLU A 221 -18.67 -38.79 1.77
N LYS A 222 -18.63 -39.16 3.05
CA LYS A 222 -18.80 -38.22 4.17
C LYS A 222 -17.68 -37.17 4.25
N ALA A 223 -16.45 -37.56 3.96
CA ALA A 223 -15.32 -36.63 3.95
C ALA A 223 -15.48 -35.60 2.81
N LEU A 224 -15.98 -36.03 1.65
CA LEU A 224 -16.17 -35.19 0.47
C LEU A 224 -17.41 -34.28 0.56
N GLU A 225 -18.45 -34.69 1.29
CA GLU A 225 -19.68 -33.91 1.48
C GLU A 225 -19.39 -32.52 2.08
N ASN A 226 -18.51 -32.47 3.09
CA ASN A 226 -18.11 -31.24 3.78
C ASN A 226 -16.87 -30.55 3.18
N TYR A 227 -16.35 -31.08 2.07
CA TYR A 227 -15.20 -30.50 1.38
C TYR A 227 -15.68 -29.51 0.32
N SER A 228 -15.14 -28.29 0.34
CA SER A 228 -15.43 -27.24 -0.64
C SER A 228 -14.11 -26.69 -1.15
N SER A 229 -13.65 -27.23 -2.27
CA SER A 229 -12.40 -26.88 -2.95
C SER A 229 -12.58 -27.07 -4.46
N PRO A 230 -11.83 -26.36 -5.32
CA PRO A 230 -11.88 -26.56 -6.78
C PRO A 230 -11.64 -28.02 -7.21
N ASP A 231 -10.86 -28.78 -6.44
CA ASP A 231 -10.54 -30.17 -6.75
C ASP A 231 -11.68 -31.15 -6.43
N LYS A 232 -12.79 -30.67 -5.83
CA LYS A 232 -13.90 -31.52 -5.38
C LYS A 232 -14.47 -32.38 -6.51
N ASP A 233 -14.59 -31.84 -7.72
CA ASP A 233 -15.18 -32.56 -8.84
C ASP A 233 -14.29 -33.73 -9.30
N ASP A 234 -12.97 -33.55 -9.31
CA ASP A 234 -12.03 -34.64 -9.62
C ASP A 234 -12.12 -35.75 -8.57
N LEU A 235 -12.08 -35.37 -7.29
CA LEU A 235 -12.21 -36.28 -6.16
C LEU A 235 -13.55 -37.03 -6.16
N PHE A 236 -14.63 -36.36 -6.53
CA PHE A 236 -15.95 -36.97 -6.70
C PHE A 236 -15.96 -38.01 -7.83
N ASN A 237 -15.42 -37.64 -8.99
CA ASN A 237 -15.35 -38.54 -10.15
C ASN A 237 -14.50 -39.80 -9.85
N ARG A 238 -13.41 -39.64 -9.09
CA ARG A 238 -12.60 -40.78 -8.62
C ARG A 238 -13.41 -41.70 -7.71
N LEU A 239 -14.12 -41.15 -6.73
CA LEU A 239 -14.95 -41.93 -5.82
C LEU A 239 -16.12 -42.63 -6.53
N GLU A 240 -16.73 -41.98 -7.53
CA GLU A 240 -17.82 -42.57 -8.33
C GLU A 240 -17.32 -43.76 -9.16
N LYS A 241 -16.12 -43.69 -9.74
CA LYS A 241 -15.49 -44.84 -10.41
C LYS A 241 -15.27 -46.01 -9.45
N VAL A 242 -14.78 -45.75 -8.24
CA VAL A 242 -14.61 -46.78 -7.20
C VAL A 242 -15.94 -47.46 -6.85
N LYS A 243 -17.00 -46.67 -6.65
CA LYS A 243 -18.35 -47.17 -6.35
C LYS A 243 -18.88 -48.07 -7.45
N ASN A 244 -18.79 -47.63 -8.70
CA ASN A 244 -19.23 -48.41 -9.86
C ASN A 244 -18.45 -49.73 -10.01
N ASN A 245 -17.15 -49.73 -9.73
CA ASN A 245 -16.32 -50.95 -9.77
C ASN A 245 -16.63 -51.92 -8.62
N PHE A 246 -16.89 -51.39 -7.42
CA PHE A 246 -17.32 -52.19 -6.26
C PHE A 246 -18.69 -52.85 -6.50
N GLU A 247 -19.64 -52.16 -7.14
CA GLU A 247 -20.94 -52.76 -7.50
C GLU A 247 -20.82 -53.84 -8.58
N LYS A 248 -19.97 -53.63 -9.59
CA LYS A 248 -19.70 -54.63 -10.64
C LYS A 248 -19.07 -55.91 -10.08
N SER A 249 -18.08 -55.77 -9.21
CA SER A 249 -17.40 -56.91 -8.58
C SER A 249 -18.29 -57.71 -7.62
N ASN A 250 -19.18 -57.04 -6.87
CA ASN A 250 -20.19 -57.73 -6.06
C ASN A 250 -21.26 -58.44 -6.91
N LYS A 251 -21.65 -57.87 -8.06
CA LYS A 251 -22.54 -58.55 -9.02
C LYS A 251 -21.88 -59.77 -9.65
N SER A 252 -20.58 -59.74 -9.95
CA SER A 252 -19.86 -60.90 -10.53
C SER A 252 -19.52 -62.00 -9.51
N ALA A 253 -19.37 -61.64 -8.23
CA ALA A 253 -19.18 -62.61 -7.14
C ALA A 253 -20.47 -63.38 -6.79
N THR A 254 -21.65 -62.82 -7.12
CA THR A 254 -22.95 -63.49 -6.93
C THR A 254 -23.30 -64.46 -8.08
N SER A 255 -22.63 -64.36 -9.23
CA SER A 255 -22.87 -65.20 -10.42
C SER A 255 -21.82 -66.30 -10.66
N SER A 256 -20.86 -66.50 -9.74
CA SER A 256 -19.76 -67.47 -9.86
C SER A 256 -19.71 -68.53 -8.76
N SER A 257 -20.84 -68.81 -8.10
CA SER A 257 -20.97 -69.90 -7.12
C SER A 257 -22.21 -70.76 -7.39
N SER A 258 -22.27 -71.42 -8.55
CA SER A 258 -23.16 -72.58 -8.72
C SER A 258 -22.57 -73.59 -9.71
N SER A 259 -21.68 -74.45 -9.20
CA SER A 259 -21.48 -75.80 -9.72
C SER A 259 -20.89 -76.66 -8.60
N PHE A 260 -21.56 -77.78 -8.33
CA PHE A 260 -21.25 -78.87 -7.37
C PHE A 260 -21.99 -78.87 -6.02
N GLU A 261 -23.18 -79.49 -6.11
CA GLU A 261 -23.78 -80.52 -5.24
C GLU A 261 -23.94 -80.34 -3.71
N ARG A 262 -25.23 -80.23 -3.34
CA ARG A 262 -25.96 -81.11 -2.41
C ARG A 262 -25.52 -81.11 -0.94
N SER A 263 -26.18 -80.30 -0.10
CA SER A 263 -26.95 -80.77 1.08
C SER A 263 -27.50 -79.60 1.91
N SER A 264 -28.67 -79.86 2.52
CA SER A 264 -29.44 -79.11 3.52
C SER A 264 -28.83 -77.87 4.20
N SER A 265 -29.56 -76.73 4.18
CA SER A 265 -30.40 -76.27 5.31
C SER A 265 -30.83 -74.80 5.15
N TYR A 266 -32.14 -74.59 5.10
CA TYR A 266 -32.95 -73.49 5.63
C TYR A 266 -32.30 -72.21 6.22
N GLN A 267 -32.89 -71.08 5.78
CA GLN A 267 -33.14 -69.79 6.44
C GLN A 267 -32.00 -68.75 6.49
N ASP A 268 -32.12 -67.70 5.66
CA ASP A 268 -32.53 -66.36 6.11
C ASP A 268 -32.44 -65.38 4.91
N GLY A 269 -33.48 -64.55 4.68
CA GLY A 269 -33.50 -63.52 3.63
C GLY A 269 -34.75 -63.41 2.75
N GLN A 270 -35.92 -63.92 3.17
CA GLN A 270 -37.15 -63.94 2.36
C GLN A 270 -38.08 -62.70 2.47
N SER A 271 -37.63 -61.55 2.97
CA SER A 271 -38.58 -60.48 3.35
C SER A 271 -38.70 -59.26 2.41
N LYS A 272 -38.23 -59.30 1.15
CA LYS A 272 -38.37 -58.15 0.22
C LYS A 272 -38.73 -58.46 -1.24
N LYS A 273 -39.17 -59.67 -1.59
CA LYS A 273 -39.65 -59.95 -2.95
C LYS A 273 -41.13 -59.60 -3.09
N THR A 274 -41.43 -58.65 -3.98
CA THR A 274 -42.80 -58.31 -4.38
C THR A 274 -43.28 -59.33 -5.40
N VAL A 275 -44.45 -59.92 -5.15
CA VAL A 275 -45.12 -60.87 -6.05
C VAL A 275 -46.46 -60.31 -6.52
N TYR A 276 -46.93 -60.77 -7.66
CA TYR A 276 -48.19 -60.36 -8.28
C TYR A 276 -49.20 -61.50 -8.23
N VAL A 277 -50.42 -61.19 -7.77
CA VAL A 277 -51.51 -62.15 -7.61
C VAL A 277 -52.75 -61.65 -8.36
N ALA A 278 -53.25 -62.45 -9.30
CA ALA A 278 -54.45 -62.12 -10.08
C ALA A 278 -55.75 -62.25 -9.27
N ARG A 279 -56.88 -61.84 -9.89
CA ARG A 279 -58.25 -61.92 -9.33
C ARG A 279 -58.38 -61.19 -7.99
N LYS A 280 -57.94 -59.93 -7.94
CA LYS A 280 -57.93 -59.07 -6.75
C LYS A 280 -57.23 -59.69 -5.53
N GLY A 281 -56.25 -60.57 -5.78
CA GLY A 281 -55.52 -61.28 -4.73
C GLY A 281 -56.08 -62.66 -4.35
N ASP A 282 -57.16 -63.12 -4.99
CA ASP A 282 -57.78 -64.42 -4.68
C ASP A 282 -57.20 -65.60 -5.47
N SER A 283 -56.30 -65.34 -6.44
CA SER A 283 -55.63 -66.42 -7.16
C SER A 283 -54.84 -67.33 -6.20
N LYS A 284 -54.88 -68.65 -6.46
CA LYS A 284 -54.06 -69.66 -5.76
C LYS A 284 -52.60 -69.65 -6.21
N VAL A 285 -52.29 -68.92 -7.28
CA VAL A 285 -50.97 -68.84 -7.90
C VAL A 285 -50.46 -67.39 -7.85
N TYR A 286 -49.16 -67.20 -7.63
CA TYR A 286 -48.45 -65.92 -7.71
C TYR A 286 -47.30 -65.96 -8.72
N TRP A 287 -46.94 -64.79 -9.25
CA TRP A 287 -45.86 -64.59 -10.24
C TRP A 287 -44.88 -63.51 -9.75
N TYR A 288 -43.60 -63.60 -10.14
CA TYR A 288 -42.63 -62.52 -9.88
C TYR A 288 -42.70 -61.39 -10.91
N ASP A 289 -43.17 -61.68 -12.13
CA ASP A 289 -43.30 -60.70 -13.22
C ASP A 289 -44.74 -60.70 -13.77
N LYS A 290 -45.33 -59.51 -13.93
CA LYS A 290 -46.65 -59.34 -14.55
C LYS A 290 -46.67 -59.86 -16.00
N ASN A 291 -45.54 -59.77 -16.71
CA ASN A 291 -45.44 -60.21 -18.11
C ASN A 291 -45.51 -61.74 -18.28
N LYS A 292 -45.32 -62.49 -17.18
CA LYS A 292 -45.42 -63.97 -17.14
C LYS A 292 -46.79 -64.47 -16.70
N MET A 293 -47.72 -63.56 -16.39
CA MET A 293 -49.10 -63.92 -16.15
C MET A 293 -49.76 -64.37 -17.46
N PRO A 294 -50.71 -65.32 -17.45
CA PRO A 294 -51.44 -65.72 -18.63
C PRO A 294 -52.04 -64.50 -19.35
N SER A 295 -52.04 -64.50 -20.68
CA SER A 295 -52.58 -63.39 -21.50
C SER A 295 -54.06 -63.09 -21.24
N SER A 296 -54.80 -64.04 -20.64
CA SER A 296 -56.18 -63.89 -20.20
C SER A 296 -56.34 -63.17 -18.84
N THR A 297 -55.24 -62.75 -18.21
CA THR A 297 -55.25 -62.06 -16.92
C THR A 297 -55.74 -60.63 -17.08
N ASN A 298 -56.80 -60.27 -16.34
CA ASN A 298 -57.20 -58.87 -16.21
C ASN A 298 -56.23 -58.14 -15.26
N PHE A 299 -55.32 -57.35 -15.83
CA PHE A 299 -54.26 -56.63 -15.11
C PHE A 299 -54.77 -55.57 -14.12
N ASP A 300 -55.99 -55.03 -14.33
CA ASP A 300 -56.63 -54.09 -13.38
C ASP A 300 -56.98 -54.79 -12.05
N ASN A 301 -57.09 -56.11 -12.07
CA ASN A 301 -57.37 -56.95 -10.90
C ASN A 301 -56.12 -57.66 -10.37
N VAL A 302 -54.90 -57.18 -10.68
CA VAL A 302 -53.65 -57.75 -10.15
C VAL A 302 -53.19 -56.96 -8.93
N VAL A 303 -52.98 -57.65 -7.82
CA VAL A 303 -52.52 -57.07 -6.55
C VAL A 303 -51.07 -57.48 -6.28
N SER A 304 -50.25 -56.54 -5.84
CA SER A 304 -48.89 -56.83 -5.35
C SER A 304 -48.89 -57.09 -3.85
N MET A 305 -48.26 -58.18 -3.42
CA MET A 305 -48.02 -58.49 -2.00
C MET A 305 -46.61 -59.04 -1.81
N THR A 306 -46.15 -59.22 -0.57
CA THR A 306 -44.87 -59.89 -0.33
C THR A 306 -44.99 -61.38 -0.63
N GLU A 307 -43.90 -62.00 -1.06
CA GLU A 307 -43.84 -63.46 -1.26
C GLU A 307 -44.29 -64.22 0.00
N GLU A 308 -43.84 -63.76 1.17
CA GLU A 308 -44.24 -64.30 2.48
C GLU A 308 -45.75 -64.22 2.71
N GLU A 309 -46.39 -63.09 2.39
CA GLU A 309 -47.84 -62.93 2.51
C GLU A 309 -48.59 -63.87 1.56
N ALA A 310 -48.07 -64.07 0.34
CA ALA A 310 -48.64 -65.01 -0.61
C ALA A 310 -48.54 -66.47 -0.11
N ILE A 311 -47.37 -66.86 0.42
CA ILE A 311 -47.14 -68.19 1.01
C ILE A 311 -48.03 -68.40 2.24
N ASN A 312 -48.13 -67.41 3.13
CA ASN A 312 -49.00 -67.44 4.32
C ASN A 312 -50.48 -67.57 3.94
N LYS A 313 -50.89 -67.00 2.79
CA LYS A 313 -52.23 -67.18 2.20
C LYS A 313 -52.39 -68.50 1.42
N GLY A 314 -51.43 -69.42 1.53
CA GLY A 314 -51.46 -70.74 0.89
C GLY A 314 -51.31 -70.71 -0.63
N LYS A 315 -50.79 -69.62 -1.20
CA LYS A 315 -50.59 -69.47 -2.65
C LYS A 315 -49.29 -70.14 -3.08
N LYS A 316 -49.27 -70.65 -4.31
CA LYS A 316 -48.12 -71.34 -4.90
C LYS A 316 -47.49 -70.50 -6.00
N HIS A 317 -46.19 -70.64 -6.20
CA HIS A 317 -45.51 -70.02 -7.32
C HIS A 317 -45.95 -70.65 -8.65
N SER A 318 -46.04 -69.85 -9.71
CA SER A 318 -46.26 -70.35 -11.07
C SER A 318 -45.08 -71.21 -11.54
N PRO A 319 -45.31 -72.43 -12.08
CA PRO A 319 -44.25 -73.21 -12.70
C PRO A 319 -43.84 -72.68 -14.10
N GLU A 320 -44.67 -71.84 -14.71
CA GLU A 320 -44.35 -71.12 -15.93
C GLU A 320 -43.76 -69.76 -15.57
N GLU A 321 -42.44 -69.66 -15.70
CA GLU A 321 -41.63 -68.43 -15.63
C GLU A 321 -40.90 -68.17 -16.95
#